data_AF-A0A8T9ZZG7-F1
#
_entry.id   AF-A0A8T9ZZG7-F1
#
_cell.length_a   1.000
_cell.length_b   1.000
_cell.length_c   1.000
_cell.angle_alpha   90.00
_cell.angle_beta   90.00
_cell.angle_gamma   90.00
#
_symmetry.space_group_name_H-M   'P 1'
#
loop_
_entity.id
_entity.type
_entity.pdbx_description
1 polymer ?
#
loop_
_entity_poly.entity_id
_entity_poly.type
_entity_poly.pdbx_seq_one_letter_code
_entity_poly.pdbx_strand_id
1 'polypeptide(L)'
;MTNWFPSREWLAAYRDRLNENETYEEQSEGWGVDFDGGFVFEITELPVAETTIGELPPELSDAFRERLESVSESRIEELIEAAPHELTERMSDVTTDSQRERFVTALFETEIENAPTVTWPDLNTEMPDDLENLLDQLERYVHEDTVYASLDLHDGECRTAEVLETPPEGGTGFVLTAPYSKWTELIEGADVIEAVMSQDMNLDGDITSVIIYPEAAQEMGDTAGRMETTFLF
;
A
#
# COMPACT_ATOMS: atom_id res chain seq x y z
N MET A 1 11.34 -5.28 -10.29
CA MET A 1 9.97 -5.37 -9.73
C MET A 1 9.76 -4.07 -9.02
N THR A 2 8.70 -3.35 -9.35
CA THR A 2 8.36 -2.08 -8.70
C THR A 2 7.72 -2.41 -7.35
N ASN A 3 8.15 -1.75 -6.27
CA ASN A 3 7.63 -2.01 -4.93
C ASN A 3 6.69 -0.85 -4.55
N TRP A 4 5.39 -1.10 -4.65
CA TRP A 4 4.36 -0.13 -4.31
C TRP A 4 4.13 -0.12 -2.81
N PHE A 5 4.33 1.01 -2.14
CA PHE A 5 4.01 1.11 -0.71
C PHE A 5 2.51 1.39 -0.50
N PRO A 6 1.78 0.69 0.40
CA PRO A 6 2.21 -0.39 1.31
C PRO A 6 1.76 -1.80 0.88
N SER A 7 2.04 -2.21 -0.37
CA SER A 7 1.65 -3.52 -0.90
C SER A 7 2.35 -4.69 -0.20
N ARG A 8 1.79 -5.89 -0.36
CA ARG A 8 2.38 -7.13 0.15
C ARG A 8 3.78 -7.38 -0.41
N GLU A 9 3.98 -7.08 -1.69
CA GLU A 9 5.28 -7.21 -2.35
C GLU A 9 6.31 -6.25 -1.75
N TRP A 10 5.91 -5.02 -1.42
CA TRP A 10 6.78 -4.07 -0.73
C TRP A 10 7.18 -4.56 0.67
N LEU A 11 6.23 -5.07 1.46
CA LEU A 11 6.53 -5.62 2.80
C LEU A 11 7.42 -6.85 2.75
N ALA A 12 7.21 -7.74 1.77
CA ALA A 12 8.07 -8.89 1.55
C ALA A 12 9.50 -8.45 1.21
N ALA A 13 9.65 -7.48 0.30
CA ALA A 13 10.94 -6.90 -0.04
C ALA A 13 11.60 -6.19 1.15
N TYR A 14 10.82 -5.50 1.99
CA TYR A 14 11.32 -4.85 3.20
C TYR A 14 11.88 -5.85 4.20
N ARG A 15 11.17 -6.94 4.47
CA ARG A 15 11.66 -8.05 5.30
C ARG A 15 12.96 -8.61 4.77
N ASP A 16 13.02 -8.92 3.48
CA ASP A 16 14.23 -9.49 2.87
C ASP A 16 15.41 -8.53 3.02
N ARG A 17 15.17 -7.23 2.79
CA ARG A 17 16.19 -6.19 2.91
C ARG A 17 16.67 -5.97 4.35
N LEU A 18 15.77 -6.12 5.32
CA LEU A 18 16.07 -6.01 6.75
C LEU A 18 16.93 -7.19 7.23
N ASN A 19 16.62 -8.40 6.76
CA ASN A 19 17.43 -9.60 7.04
C ASN A 19 18.80 -9.61 6.33
N GLU A 20 18.96 -8.81 5.27
CA GLU A 20 20.25 -8.58 4.61
C GLU A 20 21.08 -7.45 5.26
N ASN A 21 20.53 -6.73 6.24
CA ASN A 21 21.20 -5.61 6.89
C ASN A 21 21.98 -6.08 8.12
N GLU A 22 23.28 -6.33 7.94
CA GLU A 22 24.22 -6.72 9.02
C GLU A 22 24.19 -5.73 10.20
N THR A 23 24.04 -4.43 9.94
CA THR A 23 23.95 -3.42 11.01
C THR A 23 22.66 -3.63 11.82
N TYR A 24 21.53 -3.87 11.15
CA TYR A 24 20.28 -4.16 11.85
C TYR A 24 20.38 -5.45 12.69
N GLU A 25 20.95 -6.51 12.12
CA GLU A 25 21.18 -7.78 12.82
C GLU A 25 21.95 -7.56 14.13
N GLU A 26 23.08 -6.83 14.07
CA GLU A 26 23.90 -6.50 15.23
C GLU A 26 23.18 -5.60 16.24
N GLN A 27 22.49 -4.55 15.79
CA GLN A 27 21.86 -3.57 16.68
C GLN A 27 20.56 -4.10 17.32
N SER A 28 19.94 -5.13 16.75
CA SER A 28 18.71 -5.74 17.27
C SER A 28 18.95 -7.08 17.98
N GLU A 29 20.20 -7.43 18.29
CA GLU A 29 20.53 -8.61 19.10
C GLU A 29 19.80 -8.57 20.46
N GLY A 30 19.10 -9.64 20.80
CA GLY A 30 18.28 -9.75 22.01
C GLY A 30 16.87 -9.13 21.92
N TRP A 31 16.54 -8.39 20.84
CA TRP A 31 15.19 -7.90 20.62
C TRP A 31 14.19 -9.06 20.50
N GLY A 32 13.04 -8.98 21.17
CA GLY A 32 12.01 -10.02 21.06
C GLY A 32 12.36 -11.37 21.71
N VAL A 33 13.49 -11.48 22.45
CA VAL A 33 13.90 -12.72 23.13
C VAL A 33 13.20 -12.88 24.48
N ASP A 34 13.19 -11.82 25.29
CA ASP A 34 12.59 -11.82 26.64
C ASP A 34 11.21 -11.13 26.70
N PHE A 35 10.75 -10.60 25.55
CA PHE A 35 9.45 -9.93 25.37
C PHE A 35 8.93 -10.19 23.95
N ASP A 36 7.68 -9.83 23.67
CA ASP A 36 7.16 -9.90 22.31
C ASP A 36 7.71 -8.72 21.49
N GLY A 37 8.61 -9.03 20.55
CA GLY A 37 9.26 -8.05 19.68
C GLY A 37 8.44 -7.67 18.44
N GLY A 38 7.25 -8.23 18.27
CA GLY A 38 6.43 -8.01 17.10
C GLY A 38 5.89 -6.59 17.01
N PHE A 39 5.86 -6.05 15.80
CA PHE A 39 5.22 -4.78 15.48
C PHE A 39 3.96 -4.99 14.66
N VAL A 40 2.97 -4.16 14.93
CA VAL A 40 1.90 -3.84 13.99
C VAL A 40 2.15 -2.41 13.51
N PHE A 41 2.25 -2.22 12.21
CA PHE A 41 2.16 -0.91 11.59
C PHE A 41 0.71 -0.66 11.20
N GLU A 42 0.14 0.39 11.76
CA GLU A 42 -1.20 0.87 11.44
C GLU A 42 -1.06 2.15 10.61
N ILE A 43 -1.24 1.99 9.31
CA ILE A 43 -1.12 3.06 8.32
C ILE A 43 -2.52 3.61 8.11
N THR A 44 -2.82 4.75 8.71
CA THR A 44 -4.15 5.39 8.65
C THR A 44 -4.21 6.42 7.52
N GLU A 45 -5.40 6.95 7.24
CA GLU A 45 -5.59 8.06 6.29
C GLU A 45 -5.03 7.74 4.89
N LEU A 46 -5.22 6.50 4.41
CA LEU A 46 -4.95 6.19 3.00
C LEU A 46 -5.94 6.99 2.14
N PRO A 47 -5.48 7.76 1.13
CA PRO A 47 -6.36 8.61 0.33
C PRO A 47 -7.10 7.81 -0.75
N VAL A 48 -7.62 6.62 -0.44
CA VAL A 48 -8.35 5.75 -1.40
C VAL A 48 -9.66 6.35 -1.88
N ALA A 49 -10.26 7.24 -1.08
CA ALA A 49 -11.47 7.98 -1.43
C ALA A 49 -11.18 9.25 -2.27
N GLU A 50 -9.94 9.72 -2.29
CA GLU A 50 -9.56 10.95 -2.99
C GLU A 50 -8.74 10.68 -4.26
N THR A 51 -7.99 9.58 -4.28
CA THR A 51 -7.16 9.18 -5.41
C THR A 51 -7.94 8.32 -6.38
N THR A 52 -7.89 8.71 -7.65
CA THR A 52 -8.52 8.00 -8.75
C THR A 52 -7.58 6.97 -9.40
N ILE A 53 -8.14 5.98 -10.11
CA ILE A 53 -7.36 4.98 -10.87
C ILE A 53 -6.38 5.67 -11.84
N GLY A 54 -6.74 6.83 -12.38
CA GLY A 54 -5.89 7.59 -13.29
C GLY A 54 -4.77 8.40 -12.63
N GLU A 55 -4.81 8.57 -11.31
CA GLU A 55 -3.76 9.22 -10.52
C GLU A 55 -2.75 8.23 -9.94
N LEU A 56 -3.04 6.93 -10.05
CA LEU A 56 -2.07 5.88 -9.75
C LEU A 56 -0.77 6.06 -10.55
N PRO A 57 0.35 5.53 -10.05
CA PRO A 57 1.64 5.64 -10.71
C PRO A 57 1.59 5.29 -12.21
N PRO A 58 2.32 6.04 -13.06
CA PRO A 58 2.24 5.90 -14.53
C PRO A 58 2.47 4.49 -15.04
N GLU A 59 3.30 3.71 -14.37
CA GLU A 59 3.58 2.31 -14.72
C GLU A 59 2.33 1.42 -14.67
N LEU A 60 1.30 1.83 -13.91
CA LEU A 60 0.00 1.18 -13.81
C LEU A 60 -1.04 1.89 -14.67
N SER A 61 -1.21 3.20 -14.46
CA SER A 61 -2.29 3.98 -15.08
C SER A 61 -2.08 4.17 -16.58
N ASP A 62 -0.89 4.59 -17.02
CA ASP A 62 -0.61 4.75 -18.45
C ASP A 62 -0.58 3.40 -19.16
N ALA A 63 -0.03 2.35 -18.53
CA ALA A 63 -0.04 1.00 -19.09
C ALA A 63 -1.47 0.50 -19.35
N PHE A 64 -2.39 0.74 -18.41
CA PHE A 64 -3.80 0.38 -18.60
C PHE A 64 -4.49 1.26 -19.64
N ARG A 65 -4.21 2.56 -19.67
CA ARG A 65 -4.78 3.48 -20.67
C ARG A 65 -4.34 3.08 -22.08
N GLU A 66 -3.04 2.87 -22.30
CA GLU A 66 -2.49 2.41 -23.58
C GLU A 66 -3.12 1.08 -24.00
N ARG A 67 -3.34 0.18 -23.05
CA ARG A 67 -4.01 -1.09 -23.30
C ARG A 67 -5.43 -0.87 -23.81
N LEU A 68 -6.24 -0.08 -23.12
CA LEU A 68 -7.60 0.25 -23.54
C LEU A 68 -7.65 1.02 -24.87
N GLU A 69 -6.65 1.85 -25.18
CA GLU A 69 -6.54 2.55 -26.47
C GLU A 69 -6.19 1.60 -27.63
N SER A 70 -5.43 0.53 -27.36
CA SER A 70 -5.02 -0.46 -28.36
C SER A 70 -6.12 -1.48 -28.70
N VAL A 71 -7.10 -1.66 -27.82
CA VAL A 71 -8.22 -2.59 -27.99
C VAL A 71 -9.12 -2.17 -29.17
N SER A 72 -9.72 -3.12 -29.89
CA SER A 72 -10.58 -2.81 -31.04
C SER A 72 -11.85 -2.07 -30.63
N GLU A 73 -12.42 -1.27 -31.54
CA GLU A 73 -13.70 -0.56 -31.29
C GLU A 73 -14.83 -1.53 -30.90
N SER A 74 -14.94 -2.67 -31.58
CA SER A 74 -15.93 -3.70 -31.25
C SER A 74 -15.78 -4.25 -29.84
N ARG A 75 -14.55 -4.38 -29.35
CA ARG A 75 -14.28 -4.87 -27.99
C ARG A 75 -14.61 -3.80 -26.95
N ILE A 76 -14.37 -2.53 -27.25
CA ILE A 76 -14.84 -1.41 -26.41
C ILE A 76 -16.37 -1.39 -26.34
N GLU A 77 -17.08 -1.59 -27.45
CA GLU A 77 -18.55 -1.68 -27.46
C GLU A 77 -19.04 -2.83 -26.56
N GLU A 78 -18.43 -4.02 -26.66
CA GLU A 78 -18.74 -5.16 -25.78
C GLU A 78 -18.51 -4.83 -24.29
N LEU A 79 -17.40 -4.17 -23.97
CA LEU A 79 -17.10 -3.76 -22.60
C LEU A 79 -18.13 -2.78 -22.06
N ILE A 80 -18.52 -1.78 -22.87
CA ILE A 80 -19.53 -0.80 -22.49
C ILE A 80 -20.91 -1.46 -22.32
N GLU A 81 -21.28 -2.40 -23.18
CA GLU A 81 -22.56 -3.13 -23.07
C GLU A 81 -22.64 -3.99 -21.80
N ALA A 82 -21.51 -4.54 -21.35
CA ALA A 82 -21.40 -5.34 -20.13
C ALA A 82 -21.08 -4.51 -18.87
N ALA A 83 -20.94 -3.19 -19.00
CA ALA A 83 -20.50 -2.33 -17.91
C ALA A 83 -21.49 -2.33 -16.73
N PRO A 84 -20.98 -2.27 -15.48
CA PRO A 84 -21.80 -2.02 -14.30
C PRO A 84 -22.61 -0.72 -14.39
N HIS A 85 -23.69 -0.64 -13.61
CA HIS A 85 -24.56 0.53 -13.59
C HIS A 85 -23.80 1.77 -13.11
N GLU A 86 -22.95 1.61 -12.11
CA GLU A 86 -22.13 2.64 -11.49
C GLU A 86 -21.23 3.31 -12.54
N LEU A 87 -20.54 2.50 -13.37
CA LEU A 87 -19.72 3.04 -14.46
C LEU A 87 -20.58 3.69 -15.56
N THR A 88 -21.72 3.10 -15.89
CA THR A 88 -22.64 3.65 -16.90
C THR A 88 -23.18 5.02 -16.49
N GLU A 89 -23.50 5.21 -15.20
CA GLU A 89 -23.93 6.47 -14.64
C GLU A 89 -22.83 7.53 -14.78
N ARG A 90 -21.60 7.20 -14.36
CA ARG A 90 -20.42 8.08 -14.49
C ARG A 90 -20.13 8.46 -15.94
N MET A 91 -20.23 7.51 -16.87
CA MET A 91 -20.09 7.80 -18.30
C MET A 91 -21.09 8.85 -18.78
N SER A 92 -22.31 8.90 -18.22
CA SER A 92 -23.33 9.87 -18.62
C SER A 92 -22.97 11.32 -18.26
N ASP A 93 -22.12 11.52 -17.26
CA ASP A 93 -21.61 12.82 -16.84
C ASP A 93 -20.46 13.33 -17.73
N VAL A 94 -19.78 12.42 -18.44
CA VAL A 94 -18.64 12.76 -19.31
C VAL A 94 -19.11 13.24 -20.68
N THR A 95 -18.86 14.51 -20.96
CA THR A 95 -19.27 15.17 -22.22
C THR A 95 -18.18 15.06 -23.30
N THR A 96 -18.24 14.00 -24.11
CA THR A 96 -17.42 13.81 -25.33
C THR A 96 -18.23 13.15 -26.45
N ASP A 97 -17.82 13.34 -27.71
CA ASP A 97 -18.37 12.69 -28.90
C ASP A 97 -17.89 11.23 -29.06
N SER A 98 -16.78 10.85 -28.42
CA SER A 98 -16.19 9.50 -28.53
C SER A 98 -16.68 8.57 -27.41
N GLN A 99 -17.26 7.43 -27.76
CA GLN A 99 -17.66 6.42 -26.76
C GLN A 99 -16.47 5.87 -25.97
N ARG A 100 -15.34 5.62 -26.65
CA ARG A 100 -14.12 5.15 -26.01
C ARG A 100 -13.57 6.17 -25.02
N GLU A 101 -13.49 7.43 -25.43
CA GLU A 101 -13.00 8.50 -24.55
C GLU A 101 -13.90 8.63 -23.33
N ARG A 102 -15.23 8.61 -23.52
CA ARG A 102 -16.20 8.63 -22.42
C ARG A 102 -15.96 7.48 -21.43
N PHE A 103 -15.77 6.28 -21.96
CA PHE A 103 -15.52 5.06 -21.19
C PHE A 103 -14.22 5.15 -20.39
N VAL A 104 -13.11 5.47 -21.07
CA VAL A 104 -11.78 5.57 -20.45
C VAL A 104 -11.77 6.68 -19.40
N THR A 105 -12.33 7.86 -19.69
CA THR A 105 -12.41 8.96 -18.71
C THR A 105 -13.21 8.55 -17.48
N ALA A 106 -14.42 8.01 -17.65
CA ALA A 106 -15.26 7.62 -16.53
C ALA A 106 -14.60 6.58 -15.62
N LEU A 107 -13.91 5.60 -16.23
CA LEU A 107 -13.16 4.57 -15.50
C LEU A 107 -11.98 5.16 -14.74
N PHE A 108 -11.16 5.99 -15.40
CA PHE A 108 -9.94 6.55 -14.82
C PHE A 108 -10.21 7.64 -13.79
N GLU A 109 -11.35 8.30 -13.84
CA GLU A 109 -11.78 9.24 -12.81
C GLU A 109 -12.41 8.53 -11.59
N THR A 110 -12.54 7.20 -11.60
CA THR A 110 -13.10 6.46 -10.46
C THR A 110 -12.09 6.41 -9.31
N GLU A 111 -12.57 6.78 -8.13
CA GLU A 111 -11.83 6.70 -6.87
C GLU A 111 -11.49 5.25 -6.54
N ILE A 112 -10.33 5.01 -5.95
CA ILE A 112 -9.82 3.66 -5.66
C ILE A 112 -10.79 2.88 -4.75
N GLU A 113 -11.41 3.53 -3.76
CA GLU A 113 -12.44 2.91 -2.91
C GLU A 113 -13.64 2.37 -3.71
N ASN A 114 -13.93 2.98 -4.86
CA ASN A 114 -15.06 2.66 -5.73
C ASN A 114 -14.64 1.74 -6.89
N ALA A 115 -13.35 1.41 -7.03
CA ALA A 115 -12.84 0.53 -8.09
C ALA A 115 -13.58 -0.83 -8.16
N PRO A 116 -13.94 -1.50 -7.05
CA PRO A 116 -14.70 -2.76 -7.09
C PRO A 116 -16.09 -2.62 -7.72
N THR A 117 -16.68 -1.41 -7.69
CA THR A 117 -18.01 -1.16 -8.26
C THR A 117 -17.99 -0.95 -9.78
N VAL A 118 -16.82 -0.62 -10.32
CA VAL A 118 -16.61 -0.35 -11.76
C VAL A 118 -15.71 -1.37 -12.43
N THR A 119 -15.33 -2.45 -11.74
CA THR A 119 -14.53 -3.55 -12.30
C THR A 119 -15.40 -4.80 -12.47
N TRP A 120 -15.17 -5.53 -13.56
CA TRP A 120 -15.95 -6.73 -13.89
C TRP A 120 -15.12 -7.68 -14.77
N PRO A 121 -15.50 -8.97 -14.88
CA PRO A 121 -14.65 -9.99 -15.50
C PRO A 121 -14.15 -9.68 -16.92
N ASP A 122 -14.97 -9.02 -17.75
CA ASP A 122 -14.54 -8.68 -19.12
C ASP A 122 -13.49 -7.56 -19.13
N LEU A 123 -13.58 -6.60 -18.20
CA LEU A 123 -12.57 -5.54 -18.05
C LEU A 123 -11.26 -6.09 -17.51
N ASN A 124 -11.31 -7.00 -16.53
CA ASN A 124 -10.11 -7.62 -15.94
C ASN A 124 -9.24 -8.29 -17.01
N THR A 125 -9.85 -8.83 -18.07
CA THR A 125 -9.10 -9.42 -19.20
C THR A 125 -8.25 -8.39 -19.96
N GLU A 126 -8.58 -7.10 -19.87
CA GLU A 126 -7.82 -6.00 -20.48
C GLU A 126 -6.98 -5.23 -19.45
N MET A 127 -7.05 -5.57 -18.16
CA MET A 127 -6.29 -4.89 -17.11
C MET A 127 -4.87 -5.47 -17.00
N PRO A 128 -3.83 -4.65 -16.76
CA PRO A 128 -2.51 -5.18 -16.43
C PRO A 128 -2.54 -6.01 -15.14
N ASP A 129 -1.83 -7.15 -15.13
CA ASP A 129 -1.77 -8.07 -13.97
C ASP A 129 -1.37 -7.34 -12.67
N ASP A 130 -0.41 -6.41 -12.76
CA ASP A 130 0.07 -5.63 -11.60
C ASP A 130 -1.01 -4.70 -11.05
N LEU A 131 -1.84 -4.10 -11.93
CA LEU A 131 -2.95 -3.24 -11.52
C LEU A 131 -4.10 -4.05 -10.93
N GLU A 132 -4.46 -5.18 -11.55
CA GLU A 132 -5.48 -6.09 -11.01
C GLU A 132 -5.10 -6.58 -9.60
N ASN A 133 -3.86 -7.05 -9.43
CA ASN A 133 -3.34 -7.49 -8.14
C ASN A 133 -3.31 -6.36 -7.11
N LEU A 134 -2.93 -5.14 -7.51
CA LEU A 134 -2.93 -4.00 -6.60
C LEU A 134 -4.36 -3.66 -6.13
N LEU A 135 -5.34 -3.59 -7.04
CA LEU A 135 -6.71 -3.26 -6.69
C LEU A 135 -7.33 -4.34 -5.79
N ASP A 136 -7.08 -5.63 -6.06
CA ASP A 136 -7.50 -6.74 -5.17
C ASP A 136 -6.89 -6.60 -3.77
N GLN A 137 -5.62 -6.21 -3.67
CA GLN A 137 -4.99 -5.96 -2.38
C GLN A 137 -5.65 -4.78 -1.65
N LEU A 138 -5.89 -3.66 -2.32
CA LEU A 138 -6.51 -2.50 -1.69
C LEU A 138 -7.94 -2.81 -1.23
N GLU A 139 -8.74 -3.51 -2.04
CA GLU A 139 -10.08 -3.95 -1.63
C GLU A 139 -10.04 -4.90 -0.41
N ARG A 140 -9.07 -5.83 -0.39
CA ARG A 140 -8.99 -6.87 0.64
C ARG A 140 -8.45 -6.37 1.97
N TYR A 141 -7.46 -5.47 1.95
CA TYR A 141 -6.67 -5.13 3.13
C TYR A 141 -6.91 -3.72 3.67
N VAL A 142 -7.59 -2.84 2.92
CA VAL A 142 -7.96 -1.51 3.43
C VAL A 142 -9.25 -1.63 4.24
N HIS A 143 -9.20 -1.19 5.49
CA HIS A 143 -10.34 -1.12 6.38
C HIS A 143 -10.48 0.29 6.91
N GLU A 144 -11.57 1.00 6.58
CA GLU A 144 -11.79 2.38 7.01
C GLU A 144 -10.55 3.26 6.76
N ASP A 145 -10.07 3.28 5.51
CA ASP A 145 -8.88 4.01 5.06
C ASP A 145 -7.58 3.65 5.82
N THR A 146 -7.54 2.44 6.40
CA THR A 146 -6.41 1.96 7.21
C THR A 146 -5.92 0.60 6.74
N VAL A 147 -4.60 0.45 6.63
CA VAL A 147 -3.92 -0.82 6.35
C VAL A 147 -3.09 -1.23 7.57
N TYR A 148 -3.14 -2.52 7.89
CA TYR A 148 -2.38 -3.10 9.00
C TYR A 148 -1.31 -4.04 8.47
N ALA A 149 -0.06 -3.86 8.89
CA ALA A 149 1.04 -4.77 8.58
C ALA A 149 1.63 -5.35 9.86
N SER A 150 1.82 -6.66 9.93
CA SER A 150 2.46 -7.33 11.07
C SER A 150 3.88 -7.73 10.73
N LEU A 151 4.80 -7.43 11.63
CA LEU A 151 6.20 -7.80 11.57
C LEU A 151 6.56 -8.61 12.81
N ASP A 152 7.15 -9.80 12.61
CA ASP A 152 7.72 -10.62 13.68
C ASP A 152 9.24 -10.41 13.71
N LEU A 153 9.71 -9.64 14.70
CA LEU A 153 11.12 -9.31 14.88
C LEU A 153 11.66 -10.04 16.09
N HIS A 154 12.75 -10.78 15.91
CA HIS A 154 13.37 -11.52 16.99
C HIS A 154 14.86 -11.74 16.73
N ASP A 155 15.68 -11.23 17.65
CA ASP A 155 17.11 -11.49 17.78
C ASP A 155 17.89 -11.27 16.49
N GLY A 156 17.80 -10.06 15.93
CA GLY A 156 18.48 -9.74 14.66
C GLY A 156 17.67 -10.02 13.40
N GLU A 157 16.58 -10.79 13.48
CA GLU A 157 15.87 -11.30 12.30
C GLU A 157 14.41 -10.82 12.22
N CYS A 158 13.97 -10.50 11.01
CA CYS A 158 12.58 -10.32 10.63
C CYS A 158 12.00 -11.63 10.05
N ARG A 159 11.29 -12.38 10.89
CA ARG A 159 10.76 -13.71 10.58
C ARG A 159 9.60 -13.66 9.59
N THR A 160 8.70 -12.71 9.76
CA THR A 160 7.53 -12.47 8.89
C THR A 160 7.27 -10.98 8.74
N ALA A 161 6.79 -10.56 7.57
CA ALA A 161 6.24 -9.23 7.32
C ALA A 161 5.07 -9.37 6.35
N GLU A 162 3.85 -9.15 6.83
CA GLU A 162 2.62 -9.46 6.08
C GLU A 162 1.54 -8.40 6.32
N VAL A 163 0.76 -8.10 5.28
CA VAL A 163 -0.46 -7.30 5.41
C VAL A 163 -1.55 -8.15 6.06
N LEU A 164 -2.28 -7.59 7.01
CA LEU A 164 -3.36 -8.27 7.72
C LEU A 164 -4.72 -8.01 7.06
N GLU A 165 -5.50 -9.08 6.87
CA GLU A 165 -6.89 -9.02 6.35
C GLU A 165 -7.92 -8.53 7.36
N THR A 166 -7.52 -8.39 8.62
CA THR A 166 -8.38 -7.92 9.70
C THR A 166 -7.55 -7.11 10.68
N PRO A 167 -8.12 -6.05 11.27
CA PRO A 167 -7.48 -5.33 12.36
C PRO A 167 -7.05 -6.31 13.47
N PRO A 168 -5.84 -6.15 14.03
CA PRO A 168 -5.38 -7.03 15.08
C PRO A 168 -6.23 -6.85 16.35
N GLU A 169 -6.79 -7.94 16.88
CA GLU A 169 -7.67 -7.92 18.06
C GLU A 169 -6.92 -7.79 19.41
N GLY A 170 -5.63 -7.44 19.35
CA GLY A 170 -4.72 -7.26 20.49
C GLY A 170 -3.73 -8.40 20.69
N GLY A 171 -2.68 -8.14 21.49
CA GLY A 171 -1.67 -9.14 21.86
C GLY A 171 -0.38 -9.13 21.06
N THR A 172 -0.12 -8.07 20.29
CA THR A 172 1.17 -7.79 19.66
C THR A 172 2.04 -6.91 20.57
N GLY A 173 3.36 -7.08 20.50
CA GLY A 173 4.32 -6.35 21.31
C GLY A 173 4.19 -4.83 21.20
N PHE A 174 4.13 -4.32 19.96
CA PHE A 174 4.06 -2.90 19.64
C PHE A 174 3.05 -2.62 18.55
N VAL A 175 2.38 -1.46 18.63
CA VAL A 175 1.55 -0.92 17.56
C VAL A 175 2.05 0.48 17.26
N LEU A 176 2.52 0.72 16.04
CA LEU A 176 2.94 2.02 15.55
C LEU A 176 1.87 2.54 14.58
N THR A 177 1.14 3.57 15.00
CA THR A 177 0.04 4.18 14.26
C THR A 177 0.46 5.55 13.73
N ALA A 178 0.32 5.77 12.43
CA ALA A 178 0.57 7.07 11.81
C ALA A 178 -0.18 7.18 10.47
N PRO A 179 -0.50 8.42 10.02
CA PRO A 179 -1.11 8.61 8.71
C PRO A 179 -0.14 8.27 7.58
N TYR A 180 -0.66 7.86 6.42
CA TYR A 180 0.11 7.47 5.24
C TYR A 180 1.21 8.49 4.88
N SER A 181 0.89 9.78 4.96
CA SER A 181 1.86 10.87 4.71
C SER A 181 3.10 10.81 5.61
N LYS A 182 2.94 10.43 6.87
CA LYS A 182 4.06 10.29 7.82
C LYS A 182 4.89 9.04 7.58
N TRP A 183 4.27 7.96 7.12
CA TRP A 183 5.00 6.78 6.65
C TRP A 183 5.85 7.09 5.43
N THR A 184 5.31 7.85 4.47
CA THR A 184 6.05 8.34 3.31
C THR A 184 7.26 9.17 3.72
N GLU A 185 7.09 10.15 4.62
CA GLU A 185 8.20 10.96 5.16
C GLU A 185 9.31 10.08 5.79
N LEU A 186 8.92 9.04 6.56
CA LEU A 186 9.85 8.12 7.20
C LEU A 186 10.61 7.28 6.18
N ILE A 187 9.93 6.74 5.17
CA ILE A 187 10.56 5.97 4.09
C ILE A 187 11.45 6.87 3.22
N GLU A 188 11.13 8.16 3.08
CA GLU A 188 12.00 9.12 2.39
C GLU A 188 13.23 9.54 3.21
N GLY A 189 13.36 9.06 4.46
CA GLY A 189 14.54 9.22 5.30
C GLY A 189 14.39 10.20 6.46
N ALA A 190 13.17 10.47 6.93
CA ALA A 190 12.99 11.15 8.21
C ALA A 190 13.58 10.34 9.38
N ASP A 191 14.00 11.03 10.44
CA ASP A 191 14.55 10.40 11.65
C ASP A 191 13.43 9.69 12.42
N VAL A 192 13.57 8.38 12.61
CA VAL A 192 12.54 7.52 13.21
C VAL A 192 12.32 7.91 14.69
N ILE A 193 13.41 8.22 15.39
CA ILE A 193 13.34 8.56 16.81
C ILE A 193 12.67 9.91 16.98
N GLU A 194 13.02 10.89 16.14
CA GLU A 194 12.37 12.21 16.15
C GLU A 194 10.86 12.08 15.87
N ALA A 195 10.46 11.29 14.87
CA ALA A 195 9.04 11.10 14.50
C ALA A 195 8.21 10.44 15.61
N VAL A 196 8.78 9.48 16.33
CA VAL A 196 8.11 8.86 17.50
C VAL A 196 8.08 9.84 18.68
N MET A 197 9.14 10.61 18.92
CA MET A 197 9.22 11.56 20.03
C MET A 197 8.35 12.81 19.82
N SER A 198 8.14 13.25 18.57
CA SER A 198 7.32 14.41 18.24
C SER A 198 5.82 14.17 18.45
N GLN A 199 5.41 12.91 18.71
CA GLN A 199 4.02 12.44 18.75
C GLN A 199 3.32 12.50 17.39
N ASP A 200 4.06 12.65 16.29
CA ASP A 200 3.51 12.54 14.94
C ASP A 200 3.19 11.08 14.58
N MET A 201 3.86 10.13 15.26
CA MET A 201 3.56 8.71 15.22
C MET A 201 3.25 8.21 16.64
N ASN A 202 2.12 7.52 16.80
CA ASN A 202 1.70 6.98 18.08
C ASN A 202 2.21 5.54 18.25
N LEU A 203 3.08 5.33 19.24
CA LEU A 203 3.58 4.01 19.60
C LEU A 203 2.86 3.50 20.86
N ASP A 204 2.02 2.49 20.70
CA ASP A 204 1.44 1.71 21.80
C ASP A 204 2.30 0.46 22.06
N GLY A 205 2.49 0.11 23.33
CA GLY A 205 3.42 -0.93 23.78
C GLY A 205 4.40 -0.45 24.86
N ASP A 206 5.35 -1.32 25.23
CA ASP A 206 6.36 -0.95 26.22
C ASP A 206 7.47 -0.09 25.59
N ILE A 207 7.20 1.21 25.45
CA ILE A 207 8.12 2.22 24.90
C ILE A 207 9.53 2.14 25.53
N THR A 208 9.66 1.65 26.78
CA THR A 208 10.97 1.50 27.41
C THR A 208 11.87 0.53 26.66
N SER A 209 11.30 -0.49 26.01
CA SER A 209 12.03 -1.43 25.16
C SER A 209 12.54 -0.75 23.88
N VAL A 210 11.73 0.09 23.21
CA VAL A 210 12.14 0.83 22.01
C VAL A 210 13.28 1.81 22.32
N ILE A 211 13.22 2.47 23.47
CA ILE A 211 14.28 3.38 23.95
C ILE A 211 15.59 2.64 24.24
N ILE A 212 15.53 1.35 24.58
CA ILE A 212 16.73 0.53 24.82
C ILE A 212 17.40 0.14 23.49
N TYR A 213 16.67 0.15 22.37
CA TYR A 213 17.15 -0.23 21.04
C TYR A 213 16.96 0.89 19.98
N PRO A 214 17.45 2.13 20.22
CA PRO A 214 17.22 3.24 19.30
C PRO A 214 17.97 3.06 17.98
N GLU A 215 19.16 2.45 17.97
CA GLU A 215 19.89 2.16 16.74
C GLU A 215 19.16 1.13 15.86
N ALA A 216 18.53 0.11 16.45
CA ALA A 216 17.73 -0.86 15.69
C ALA A 216 16.49 -0.21 15.06
N ALA A 217 15.78 0.63 15.81
CA ALA A 217 14.63 1.36 15.31
C ALA A 217 15.01 2.32 14.17
N GLN A 218 16.15 3.01 14.29
CA GLN A 218 16.66 3.86 13.21
C GLN A 218 17.06 3.02 11.98
N GLU A 219 17.75 1.89 12.16
CA GLU A 219 18.13 1.03 11.04
C GLU A 219 16.92 0.40 10.33
N MET A 220 15.80 0.18 11.00
CA MET A 220 14.54 -0.21 10.35
C MET A 220 14.07 0.86 9.36
N GLY A 221 14.00 2.13 9.79
CA GLY A 221 13.62 3.24 8.90
C GLY A 221 14.62 3.47 7.77
N ASP A 222 15.91 3.47 8.09
CA ASP A 222 16.99 3.58 7.11
C ASP A 222 16.94 2.45 6.07
N THR A 223 16.63 1.22 6.48
CA THR A 223 16.48 0.07 5.57
C THR A 223 15.35 0.31 4.60
N ALA A 224 14.19 0.77 5.08
CA ALA A 224 13.06 1.12 4.24
C ALA A 224 13.42 2.24 3.24
N GLY A 225 14.15 3.27 3.69
CA GLY A 225 14.58 4.36 2.81
C GLY A 225 15.70 4.03 1.82
N ARG A 226 16.37 2.89 1.98
CA ARG A 226 17.32 2.35 1.00
C ARG A 226 16.63 1.52 -0.09
N MET A 227 15.33 1.24 0.02
CA MET A 227 14.58 0.49 -0.98
C MET A 227 14.14 1.38 -2.16
N GLU A 228 14.06 0.78 -3.36
CA GLU A 228 13.37 1.41 -4.48
C GLU A 228 11.85 1.33 -4.24
N THR A 229 11.33 2.32 -3.52
CA THR A 229 9.91 2.45 -3.18
C THR A 229 9.21 3.38 -4.17
N THR A 230 8.01 3.00 -4.59
CA THR A 230 7.09 3.92 -5.26
C THR A 230 5.81 4.03 -4.45
N PHE A 231 5.41 5.26 -4.18
CA PHE A 231 4.22 5.57 -3.39
C PHE A 231 2.99 5.50 -4.28
N LEU A 232 1.92 4.85 -3.80
CA LEU A 232 0.67 4.70 -4.54
C LEU A 232 -0.12 6.01 -4.64
N PHE A 233 0.01 6.84 -3.61
CA PHE A 233 -0.67 8.10 -3.42
C PHE A 233 0.34 9.22 -3.13
#